data_AF-A0A2R6XV73-F1
#
_entry.id   AF-A0A2R6XV73-F1
#
_cell.length_a   1.000
_cell.length_b   1.000
_cell.length_c   1.000
_cell.angle_alpha   90.00
_cell.angle_beta   90.00
_cell.angle_gamma   90.00
#
_symmetry.space_group_name_H-M   'P 1'
#
loop_
_entity.id
_entity.type
_entity.pdbx_description
1 polymer ?
#
loop_
_entity_poly.entity_id
_entity_poly.type
_entity_poly.pdbx_seq_one_letter_code
_entity_poly.pdbx_strand_id
1 'polypeptide(L)'
;MDVDPRDYEHVKINDNDVRKIVLSYLVHNCFKETAETFISCTGMKRSVDCSVDIDKRKPIYKHVMEGNVLKAIELTNQLAADLLQSNKDVYFDLLTLHFVELVRSKDCTGALEFAQKELRPFTSGKHLERLQDCMALLAYEDPETSPLFSLLSMDHRQSIADALNRAVLVHANLPSYTSMERLIQHITVVRQRLHQELGKVWLFKQVSDMFYLPLLDGSLQVKLEEVSQHSSNLGFRTLQYQLKQSVL
;
A
#
# COMPACT_ATOMS: atom_id res chain seq x y z
N MET A 1 -10.41 -12.70 26.47
CA MET A 1 -10.48 -11.56 27.40
C MET A 1 -11.33 -10.52 26.70
N ASP A 2 -12.52 -10.25 27.23
CA ASP A 2 -13.36 -9.15 26.76
C ASP A 2 -12.72 -7.85 27.26
N VAL A 3 -12.15 -7.07 26.34
CA VAL A 3 -11.66 -5.73 26.63
C VAL A 3 -12.89 -4.82 26.63
N ASP A 4 -13.14 -4.10 27.73
CA ASP A 4 -14.26 -3.16 27.80
C ASP A 4 -13.98 -2.02 26.81
N PRO A 5 -14.92 -1.66 25.91
CA PRO A 5 -14.72 -0.54 24.99
C PRO A 5 -14.40 0.80 25.68
N ARG A 6 -14.70 0.95 26.98
CA ARG A 6 -14.32 2.13 27.78
C ARG A 6 -12.84 2.12 28.20
N ASP A 7 -12.18 0.97 28.14
CA ASP A 7 -10.74 0.85 28.46
C ASP A 7 -9.89 1.67 27.47
N TYR A 8 -10.38 1.96 26.25
CA TYR A 8 -9.70 2.83 25.29
C TYR A 8 -9.58 4.28 25.77
N GLU A 9 -10.54 4.78 26.57
CA GLU A 9 -10.52 6.16 27.08
C GLU A 9 -9.39 6.39 28.10
N HIS A 10 -8.85 5.31 28.66
CA HIS A 10 -7.75 5.34 29.63
C HIS A 10 -6.37 5.12 28.99
N VAL A 11 -6.31 4.75 27.71
CA VAL A 11 -5.03 4.62 26.99
C VAL A 11 -4.56 6.01 26.56
N LYS A 12 -3.68 6.61 27.36
CA LYS A 12 -3.02 7.86 26.99
C LYS A 12 -2.08 7.65 25.81
N ILE A 13 -2.35 8.32 24.69
CA ILE A 13 -1.42 8.37 23.57
C ILE A 13 -0.28 9.32 23.94
N ASN A 14 0.95 8.84 23.81
CA ASN A 14 2.13 9.66 24.01
C ASN A 14 2.42 10.49 22.76
N ASP A 15 2.44 11.82 22.88
CA ASP A 15 2.78 12.74 21.79
C ASP A 15 4.11 12.39 21.11
N ASN A 16 5.09 11.88 21.87
CA ASN A 16 6.37 11.47 21.32
C ASN A 16 6.22 10.30 20.33
N ASP A 17 5.30 9.37 20.59
CA ASP A 17 5.06 8.23 19.70
C ASP A 17 4.31 8.67 18.45
N VAL A 18 3.39 9.63 18.56
CA VAL A 18 2.77 10.29 17.39
C VAL A 18 3.83 10.94 16.52
N ARG A 19 4.74 11.73 17.12
CA ARG A 19 5.82 12.40 16.37
C ARG A 19 6.77 11.41 15.70
N LYS A 20 7.09 10.28 16.35
CA LYS A 20 7.87 9.19 15.73
C LYS A 20 7.16 8.57 14.54
N ILE A 21 5.85 8.33 14.64
CA ILE A 21 5.06 7.79 13.54
C ILE A 21 5.09 8.76 12.35
N VAL A 22 4.84 10.05 12.58
CA VAL A 22 4.92 11.09 11.55
C VAL A 22 6.32 11.16 10.92
N LEU A 23 7.38 11.22 11.75
CA LEU A 23 8.75 11.27 11.25
C LEU A 23 9.11 10.03 10.43
N SER A 24 8.71 8.84 10.88
CA SER A 24 8.93 7.59 10.13
C SER A 24 8.26 7.63 8.75
N TYR A 25 7.06 8.23 8.65
CA TYR A 25 6.37 8.40 7.39
C TYR A 25 7.11 9.34 6.43
N LEU A 26 7.58 10.49 6.93
CA LEU A 26 8.33 11.45 6.13
C LEU A 26 9.64 10.86 5.62
N VAL A 27 10.37 10.12 6.46
CA VAL A 27 11.64 9.50 6.08
C VAL A 27 11.45 8.35 5.09
N HIS A 28 10.43 7.52 5.31
CA HIS A 28 10.11 6.42 4.41
C HIS A 28 9.76 6.92 3.01
N ASN A 29 8.94 7.97 2.90
CA ASN A 29 8.50 8.54 1.61
C ASN A 29 9.47 9.59 1.02
N CYS A 30 10.74 9.64 1.47
CA CYS A 30 11.75 10.56 0.93
C CYS A 30 11.44 12.07 1.07
N PHE A 31 10.55 12.46 1.99
CA PHE A 31 10.25 13.87 2.29
C PHE A 31 11.31 14.50 3.21
N LYS A 32 12.56 14.55 2.71
CA LYS A 32 13.74 14.93 3.49
C LYS A 32 13.62 16.31 4.13
N GLU A 33 13.34 17.35 3.34
CA GLU A 33 13.25 18.72 3.84
C GLU A 33 12.16 18.87 4.91
N THR A 34 11.02 18.22 4.68
CA THR A 34 9.91 18.21 5.64
C THR A 34 10.30 17.47 6.91
N ALA A 35 10.99 16.33 6.81
CA ALA A 35 11.49 15.59 7.96
C ALA A 35 12.49 16.40 8.80
N GLU A 36 13.42 17.10 8.14
CA GLU A 36 14.42 17.96 8.81
C GLU A 36 13.78 19.15 9.53
N THR A 37 12.82 19.80 8.86
CA THR A 37 12.02 20.87 9.47
C THR A 37 11.22 20.33 10.65
N PHE A 38 10.56 19.18 10.48
CA PHE A 38 9.77 18.54 11.53
C PHE A 38 10.62 18.19 12.77
N ILE A 39 11.81 17.62 12.58
CA ILE A 39 12.76 17.35 13.67
C ILE A 39 13.10 18.63 14.43
N SER A 40 13.42 19.70 13.69
CA SER A 40 13.82 20.99 14.27
C SER A 40 12.69 21.63 15.09
N CYS A 41 11.46 21.58 14.58
CA CYS A 41 10.28 22.13 15.27
C CYS A 41 9.84 21.31 16.49
N THR A 42 10.11 20.00 16.50
CA THR A 42 9.63 19.09 17.55
C THR A 42 10.67 18.75 18.61
N GLY A 43 11.94 19.15 18.42
CA GLY A 43 13.05 18.82 19.32
C GLY A 43 13.39 17.33 19.34
N MET A 44 12.97 16.56 18.33
CA MET A 44 13.28 15.14 18.24
C MET A 44 14.77 14.90 18.00
N LYS A 45 15.31 13.80 18.53
CA LYS A 45 16.68 13.37 18.19
C LYS A 45 16.68 12.62 16.86
N ARG A 46 17.56 13.02 15.95
CA ARG A 46 17.79 12.32 14.68
C ARG A 46 18.49 10.99 14.95
N SER A 47 17.91 9.87 14.49
CA SER A 47 18.68 8.62 14.39
C SER A 47 19.63 8.73 13.20
N VAL A 48 20.88 8.32 13.39
CA VAL A 48 21.93 8.41 12.35
C VAL A 48 21.54 7.59 11.12
N ASP A 49 20.95 6.41 11.33
CA ASP A 49 20.56 5.47 10.27
C ASP A 49 19.48 6.02 9.34
N CYS A 50 18.53 6.82 9.86
CA CYS A 50 17.48 7.43 9.03
C CYS A 50 18.01 8.47 8.04
N SER A 51 19.15 9.11 8.35
CA SER A 51 19.68 10.22 7.53
C SER A 51 20.49 9.75 6.33
N VAL A 52 21.28 8.69 6.47
CA VAL A 52 22.15 8.20 5.39
C VAL A 52 21.35 7.46 4.31
N ASP A 53 20.26 6.79 4.71
CA ASP A 53 19.40 6.03 3.81
C ASP A 53 18.55 6.95 2.91
N ILE A 54 17.87 7.95 3.49
CA ILE A 54 17.02 8.90 2.73
C ILE A 54 17.83 9.72 1.71
N ASP A 55 19.09 10.04 2.02
CA ASP A 55 19.98 10.80 1.14
C ASP A 55 20.30 10.06 -0.16
N LYS A 56 20.33 8.73 -0.13
CA LYS A 56 20.57 7.90 -1.30
C LYS A 56 19.27 7.56 -2.04
N ARG A 57 18.17 7.34 -1.31
CA ARG A 57 16.86 7.02 -1.91
C ARG A 57 16.20 8.22 -2.59
N LYS A 58 16.33 9.42 -2.04
CA LYS A 58 15.67 10.61 -2.57
C LYS A 58 16.07 10.95 -4.02
N PRO A 59 17.35 10.92 -4.42
CA PRO A 59 17.74 11.11 -5.82
C PRO A 59 17.13 10.08 -6.77
N ILE A 60 17.10 8.79 -6.38
CA ILE A 60 16.48 7.72 -7.17
C ILE A 60 15.00 8.05 -7.41
N TYR A 61 14.29 8.35 -6.33
CA TYR A 61 12.87 8.71 -6.37
C TYR A 61 12.61 9.90 -7.28
N LYS A 62 13.40 10.96 -7.13
CA LYS A 62 13.34 12.17 -7.95
C LYS A 62 13.52 11.85 -9.44
N HIS A 63 14.51 11.03 -9.80
CA HIS A 63 14.73 10.66 -11.19
C HIS A 63 13.56 9.87 -11.80
N VAL A 64 12.90 8.98 -11.04
CA VAL A 64 11.66 8.33 -11.51
C VAL A 64 10.58 9.38 -11.74
N MET A 65 10.36 10.29 -10.79
CA MET A 65 9.35 11.35 -10.88
C MET A 65 9.58 12.34 -12.03
N GLU A 66 10.83 12.55 -12.44
CA GLU A 66 11.20 13.40 -13.57
C GLU A 66 11.17 12.67 -14.93
N GLY A 67 10.95 11.35 -14.95
CA GLY A 67 11.02 10.54 -16.18
C GLY A 67 12.46 10.15 -16.59
N ASN A 68 13.45 10.48 -15.76
CA ASN A 68 14.87 10.12 -15.94
C ASN A 68 15.15 8.68 -15.51
N VAL A 69 14.36 7.72 -16.03
CA VAL A 69 14.26 6.36 -15.47
C VAL A 69 15.57 5.57 -15.58
N LEU A 70 16.33 5.70 -16.67
CA LEU A 70 17.62 5.02 -16.82
C LEU A 70 18.61 5.44 -15.73
N LYS A 71 18.59 6.73 -15.33
CA LYS A 71 19.42 7.22 -14.22
C LYS A 71 18.95 6.67 -12.88
N ALA A 72 17.63 6.55 -12.68
CA ALA A 72 17.08 5.91 -11.50
C ALA A 72 17.50 4.44 -11.40
N ILE A 73 17.50 3.68 -12.51
CA ILE A 73 17.99 2.29 -12.57
C ILE A 73 19.47 2.22 -12.20
N GLU A 74 20.31 3.09 -12.77
CA GLU A 74 21.74 3.15 -12.47
C GLU A 74 21.99 3.38 -10.97
N LEU A 75 21.37 4.42 -10.39
CA LEU A 75 21.50 4.75 -8.97
C LEU A 75 20.94 3.65 -8.06
N THR A 76 19.86 2.98 -8.47
CA THR A 76 19.30 1.84 -7.74
C THR A 76 20.31 0.69 -7.68
N ASN A 77 20.93 0.34 -8.81
CA ASN A 77 21.94 -0.73 -8.84
C ASN A 77 23.21 -0.37 -8.05
N GLN A 78 23.56 0.92 -7.94
CA GLN A 78 24.64 1.39 -7.08
C GLN A 78 24.29 1.29 -5.59
N LEU A 79 23.02 1.51 -5.23
CA LEU A 79 22.55 1.46 -3.84
C LEU A 79 22.26 0.04 -3.35
N ALA A 80 21.61 -0.77 -4.19
CA ALA A 80 21.08 -2.09 -3.89
C ALA A 80 21.37 -3.04 -5.06
N ALA A 81 22.53 -3.67 -5.02
CA ALA A 81 22.96 -4.62 -6.04
C ALA A 81 21.94 -5.76 -6.18
N ASP A 82 21.68 -6.18 -7.42
CA ASP A 82 20.76 -7.27 -7.77
C ASP A 82 19.28 -7.07 -7.39
N LEU A 83 18.88 -5.93 -6.82
CA LEU A 83 17.48 -5.64 -6.48
C LEU A 83 16.57 -5.75 -7.71
N LEU A 84 16.96 -5.14 -8.82
CA LEU A 84 16.17 -5.18 -10.06
C LEU A 84 16.27 -6.53 -10.78
N GLN A 85 17.33 -7.31 -10.51
CA GLN A 85 17.44 -8.66 -11.03
C GLN A 85 16.50 -9.63 -10.30
N SER A 86 16.41 -9.49 -8.97
CA SER A 86 15.57 -10.31 -8.10
C SER A 86 14.10 -9.91 -8.15
N ASN A 87 13.78 -8.62 -8.23
CA ASN A 87 12.43 -8.10 -8.34
C ASN A 87 12.08 -7.69 -9.78
N LYS A 88 11.67 -8.68 -10.58
CA LYS A 88 11.32 -8.49 -11.99
C LYS A 88 10.10 -7.60 -12.21
N ASP A 89 9.19 -7.50 -11.23
CA ASP A 89 8.00 -6.66 -11.35
C ASP A 89 8.36 -5.18 -11.32
N VAL A 90 9.13 -4.75 -10.32
CA VAL A 90 9.61 -3.36 -10.23
C VAL A 90 10.52 -3.00 -11.40
N TYR A 91 11.37 -3.94 -11.84
CA TYR A 91 12.22 -3.69 -13.00
C TYR A 91 11.39 -3.52 -14.28
N PHE A 92 10.40 -4.37 -14.50
CA PHE A 92 9.46 -4.21 -15.62
C PHE A 92 8.74 -2.86 -15.57
N ASP A 93 8.24 -2.46 -14.40
CA ASP A 93 7.57 -1.17 -14.21
C ASP A 93 8.47 -0.01 -14.65
N LEU A 94 9.74 0.00 -14.25
CA LEU A 94 10.72 1.01 -14.68
C LEU A 94 10.97 0.99 -16.19
N LEU A 95 11.16 -0.19 -16.79
CA LEU A 95 11.37 -0.28 -18.24
C LEU A 95 10.15 0.21 -19.02
N THR A 96 8.93 -0.14 -18.59
CA THR A 96 7.70 0.34 -19.22
C THR A 96 7.52 1.84 -19.06
N LEU A 97 7.86 2.41 -17.90
CA LEU A 97 7.84 3.86 -17.71
C LEU A 97 8.82 4.54 -18.68
N HIS A 98 10.04 4.05 -18.81
CA HIS A 98 11.00 4.62 -19.76
C HIS A 98 10.49 4.54 -21.21
N PHE A 99 9.90 3.41 -21.60
CA PHE A 99 9.28 3.27 -22.91
C PHE A 99 8.18 4.32 -23.13
N VAL A 100 7.29 4.51 -22.16
CA VAL A 100 6.24 5.53 -22.21
C VAL A 100 6.83 6.94 -22.33
N GLU A 101 7.95 7.24 -21.65
CA GLU A 101 8.65 8.52 -21.79
C GLU A 101 9.23 8.75 -23.20
N LEU A 102 9.73 7.70 -23.86
CA LEU A 102 10.18 7.78 -25.26
C LEU A 102 9.00 8.05 -26.21
N VAL A 103 7.88 7.34 -26.02
CA VAL A 103 6.64 7.56 -26.79
C VAL A 103 6.12 8.97 -26.61
N ARG A 104 6.07 9.47 -25.36
CA ARG A 104 5.63 10.84 -25.05
C ARG A 104 6.55 11.90 -25.69
N SER A 105 7.83 11.59 -25.81
CA SER A 105 8.82 12.43 -26.48
C SER A 105 8.79 12.33 -28.02
N LYS A 106 7.83 11.57 -28.57
CA LYS A 106 7.66 11.26 -30.01
C LYS A 106 8.87 10.56 -30.65
N ASP A 107 9.71 9.93 -29.84
CA ASP A 107 10.83 9.11 -30.29
C ASP A 107 10.38 7.66 -30.49
N CYS A 108 9.57 7.43 -31.53
CA CYS A 108 9.05 6.09 -31.83
C CYS A 108 10.16 5.11 -32.19
N THR A 109 11.21 5.57 -32.87
CA THR A 109 12.35 4.73 -33.25
C THR A 109 13.11 4.27 -32.01
N GLY A 110 13.48 5.19 -31.11
CA GLY A 110 14.14 4.85 -29.85
C GLY A 110 13.27 3.97 -28.97
N ALA A 111 11.96 4.21 -28.90
CA ALA A 111 11.01 3.37 -28.17
C ALA A 111 11.00 1.92 -28.68
N LEU A 112 10.96 1.73 -30.01
CA LEU A 112 10.97 0.40 -30.62
C LEU A 112 12.30 -0.33 -30.41
N GLU A 113 13.43 0.36 -30.62
CA GLU A 113 14.76 -0.20 -30.37
C GLU A 113 14.91 -0.63 -28.90
N PHE A 114 14.48 0.22 -27.96
CA PHE A 114 14.48 -0.07 -26.54
C PHE A 114 13.60 -1.28 -26.21
N ALA A 115 12.36 -1.32 -26.71
CA ALA A 115 11.44 -2.43 -26.46
C ALA A 115 11.99 -3.76 -26.99
N GLN A 116 12.56 -3.75 -28.20
CA GLN A 116 13.18 -4.94 -28.78
C GLN A 116 14.40 -5.40 -27.98
N LYS A 117 15.12 -4.51 -27.32
CA LYS A 117 16.31 -4.87 -26.55
C LYS A 117 15.98 -5.32 -25.12
N GLU A 118 15.23 -4.50 -24.38
CA GLU A 118 15.08 -4.62 -22.93
C GLU A 118 13.75 -5.27 -22.52
N LEU A 119 12.68 -5.17 -23.34
CA LEU A 119 11.35 -5.69 -22.99
C LEU A 119 11.07 -7.11 -23.51
N ARG A 120 11.93 -7.66 -24.37
CA ARG A 120 11.81 -9.05 -24.88
C ARG A 120 11.56 -10.11 -23.80
N PRO A 121 12.26 -10.10 -22.64
CA PRO A 121 12.04 -11.08 -21.58
C PRO A 121 10.62 -11.05 -20.97
N PHE A 122 9.87 -9.97 -21.19
CA PHE A 122 8.54 -9.73 -20.60
C PHE A 122 7.39 -9.93 -21.59
N THR A 123 7.67 -10.48 -22.77
CA THR A 123 6.68 -10.79 -23.82
C THR A 123 5.83 -12.04 -23.52
N SER A 124 5.95 -12.60 -22.31
CA SER A 124 5.29 -13.84 -21.91
C SER A 124 4.80 -13.74 -20.46
N GLY A 125 3.76 -14.50 -20.13
CA GLY A 125 3.26 -14.62 -18.76
C GLY A 125 2.50 -13.38 -18.28
N LYS A 126 2.66 -13.04 -17.00
CA LYS A 126 1.85 -12.03 -16.30
C LYS A 126 2.07 -10.58 -16.74
N HIS A 127 3.15 -10.28 -17.48
CA HIS A 127 3.50 -8.93 -17.92
C HIS A 127 2.97 -8.57 -19.31
N LEU A 128 2.50 -9.58 -20.07
CA LEU A 128 2.15 -9.41 -21.48
C LEU A 128 1.04 -8.38 -21.71
N GLU A 129 -0.04 -8.45 -20.93
CA GLU A 129 -1.18 -7.52 -21.08
C GLU A 129 -0.74 -6.06 -20.87
N ARG A 130 -0.01 -5.79 -19.78
CA ARG A 130 0.53 -4.47 -19.49
C ARG A 130 1.53 -3.99 -20.56
N LEU A 131 2.32 -4.91 -21.11
CA LEU A 131 3.26 -4.59 -22.19
C LEU A 131 2.52 -4.21 -23.48
N GLN A 132 1.44 -4.93 -23.80
CA GLN A 132 0.58 -4.65 -24.95
C GLN A 132 -0.07 -3.27 -24.83
N ASP A 133 -0.57 -2.91 -23.64
CA ASP A 133 -1.11 -1.58 -23.38
C ASP A 133 -0.06 -0.49 -23.61
N CYS A 134 1.15 -0.66 -23.07
CA CYS A 134 2.24 0.28 -23.33
C CYS A 134 2.52 0.40 -24.84
N MET A 135 2.64 -0.72 -25.56
CA MET A 135 2.92 -0.72 -27.00
C MET A 135 1.80 -0.08 -27.82
N ALA A 136 0.54 -0.22 -27.40
CA ALA A 136 -0.61 0.37 -28.09
C ALA A 136 -0.54 1.90 -28.13
N LEU A 137 0.18 2.55 -27.20
CA LEU A 137 0.41 4.00 -27.23
C LEU A 137 1.08 4.48 -28.53
N LEU A 138 1.88 3.63 -29.18
CA LEU A 138 2.52 3.95 -30.47
C LEU A 138 1.51 4.14 -31.62
N ALA A 139 0.29 3.60 -31.49
CA ALA A 139 -0.75 3.71 -32.50
C ALA A 139 -1.46 5.08 -32.48
N TYR A 140 -1.25 5.89 -31.45
CA TYR A 140 -1.89 7.19 -31.27
C TYR A 140 -0.93 8.32 -31.63
N GLU A 141 -1.39 9.26 -32.46
CA GLU A 141 -0.63 10.47 -32.80
C GLU A 141 -0.38 11.36 -31.58
N ASP A 142 -1.37 11.43 -30.68
CA ASP A 142 -1.28 12.05 -29.37
C ASP A 142 -1.61 11.05 -28.26
N PRO A 143 -0.60 10.43 -27.63
CA PRO A 143 -0.77 9.45 -26.56
C PRO A 143 -1.57 9.95 -25.35
N GLU A 144 -1.57 11.26 -25.07
CA GLU A 144 -2.28 11.84 -23.92
C GLU A 144 -3.80 11.87 -24.11
N THR A 145 -4.27 11.81 -25.36
CA THR A 145 -5.70 11.72 -25.69
C THR A 145 -6.20 10.28 -25.81
N SER A 146 -5.29 9.31 -25.72
CA SER A 146 -5.63 7.90 -25.87
C SER A 146 -6.46 7.38 -24.69
N PRO A 147 -7.21 6.28 -24.85
CA PRO A 147 -7.84 5.57 -23.72
C PRO A 147 -6.85 5.10 -22.64
N LEU A 148 -5.55 5.09 -22.97
CA LEU A 148 -4.45 4.64 -22.13
C LEU A 148 -3.69 5.80 -21.49
N PHE A 149 -4.25 7.03 -21.51
CA PHE A 149 -3.66 8.23 -20.92
C PHE A 149 -3.23 8.05 -19.45
N SER A 150 -3.88 7.14 -18.71
CA SER A 150 -3.53 6.81 -17.33
C SER A 150 -2.09 6.32 -17.18
N LEU A 151 -1.52 5.67 -18.19
CA LEU A 151 -0.10 5.24 -18.21
C LEU A 151 0.87 6.42 -18.29
N LEU A 152 0.43 7.57 -18.81
CA LEU A 152 1.24 8.80 -18.91
C LEU A 152 1.07 9.73 -17.70
N SER A 153 0.12 9.39 -16.81
CA SER A 153 -0.22 10.23 -15.67
C SER A 153 0.89 10.32 -14.63
N MET A 154 0.89 11.42 -13.87
CA MET A 154 1.79 11.57 -12.73
C MET A 154 1.49 10.54 -11.63
N ASP A 155 0.23 10.10 -11.48
CA ASP A 155 -0.16 9.08 -10.50
C ASP A 155 0.46 7.71 -10.83
N HIS A 156 0.52 7.34 -12.11
CA HIS A 156 1.19 6.11 -12.52
C HIS A 156 2.68 6.16 -12.20
N ARG A 157 3.33 7.28 -12.53
CA ARG A 157 4.76 7.51 -12.25
C ARG A 157 5.06 7.46 -10.74
N GLN A 158 4.21 8.12 -9.95
CA GLN A 158 4.25 8.13 -8.49
C GLN A 158 4.14 6.70 -7.93
N SER A 159 3.20 5.90 -8.44
CA SER A 159 3.04 4.50 -8.02
C SER A 159 4.30 3.66 -8.25
N ILE A 160 4.97 3.85 -9.40
CA ILE A 160 6.24 3.17 -9.72
C ILE A 160 7.37 3.66 -8.80
N ALA A 161 7.47 4.98 -8.56
CA ALA A 161 8.45 5.54 -7.64
C ALA A 161 8.28 4.97 -6.21
N ASP A 162 7.04 4.87 -5.75
CA ASP A 162 6.70 4.32 -4.44
C ASP A 162 6.99 2.80 -4.40
N ALA A 163 6.68 2.06 -5.46
CA ALA A 163 7.01 0.63 -5.56
C ALA A 163 8.52 0.38 -5.52
N LEU A 164 9.31 1.16 -6.26
CA LEU A 164 10.76 1.10 -6.23
C LEU A 164 11.30 1.44 -4.84
N ASN A 165 10.81 2.53 -4.23
CA ASN A 165 11.23 2.93 -2.89
C ASN A 165 10.96 1.84 -1.85
N ARG A 166 9.78 1.21 -1.89
CA ARG A 166 9.46 0.07 -1.02
C ARG A 166 10.37 -1.12 -1.27
N ALA A 167 10.69 -1.43 -2.54
CA ALA A 167 11.60 -2.51 -2.87
C ALA A 167 13.02 -2.26 -2.31
N VAL A 168 13.52 -1.01 -2.39
CA VAL A 168 14.81 -0.63 -1.81
C VAL A 168 14.81 -0.82 -0.30
N LEU A 169 13.75 -0.39 0.38
CA LEU A 169 13.60 -0.59 1.83
C LEU A 169 13.58 -2.07 2.21
N VAL A 170 12.79 -2.89 1.50
CA VAL A 170 12.73 -4.35 1.75
C VAL A 170 14.08 -5.01 1.52
N HIS A 171 14.81 -4.61 0.48
CA HIS A 171 16.15 -5.12 0.21
C HIS A 171 17.15 -4.76 1.32
N ALA A 172 16.97 -3.62 1.98
CA ALA A 172 17.72 -3.22 3.17
C ALA A 172 17.20 -3.85 4.49
N ASN A 173 16.29 -4.83 4.43
CA ASN A 173 15.61 -5.44 5.58
C ASN A 173 14.79 -4.45 6.42
N LEU A 174 14.27 -3.39 5.79
CA LEU A 174 13.38 -2.42 6.40
C LEU A 174 11.91 -2.68 5.99
N PRO A 175 10.93 -2.24 6.80
CA PRO A 175 9.51 -2.42 6.50
C PRO A 175 9.09 -1.77 5.17
N SER A 176 8.31 -2.51 4.37
CA SER A 176 7.73 -2.01 3.12
C SER A 176 6.68 -0.91 3.33
N TYR A 177 6.06 -0.83 4.50
CA TYR A 177 5.08 0.18 4.86
C TYR A 177 5.45 0.84 6.18
N THR A 178 5.08 2.10 6.30
CA THR A 178 5.24 2.88 7.53
C THR A 178 4.27 2.40 8.61
N SER A 179 4.60 2.71 9.87
CA SER A 179 3.68 2.48 10.99
C SER A 179 2.33 3.19 10.76
N MET A 180 2.35 4.38 10.15
CA MET A 180 1.14 5.13 9.83
C MET A 180 0.24 4.38 8.84
N GLU A 181 0.79 3.93 7.71
CA GLU A 181 0.03 3.17 6.72
C GLU A 181 -0.50 1.85 7.28
N ARG A 182 0.31 1.15 8.09
CA ARG A 182 -0.13 -0.08 8.77
C ARG A 182 -1.29 0.18 9.73
N LEU A 183 -1.23 1.26 10.51
CA LEU A 183 -2.34 1.65 11.38
C LEU A 183 -3.60 1.96 10.58
N ILE A 184 -3.49 2.70 9.47
CA ILE A 184 -4.63 3.01 8.59
C ILE A 184 -5.22 1.72 7.98
N GLN A 185 -4.37 0.79 7.52
CA GLN A 185 -4.80 -0.52 7.01
C GLN A 185 -5.57 -1.30 8.08
N HIS A 186 -5.03 -1.40 9.30
CA HIS A 186 -5.69 -2.07 10.41
C HIS A 186 -7.03 -1.43 10.75
N ILE A 187 -7.09 -0.10 10.89
CA ILE A 187 -8.33 0.64 11.16
C ILE A 187 -9.36 0.40 10.06
N THR A 188 -8.94 0.41 8.79
CA THR A 188 -9.83 0.18 7.65
C THR A 188 -10.43 -1.22 7.68
N VAL A 189 -9.61 -2.25 7.90
CA VAL A 189 -10.07 -3.64 7.97
C VAL A 189 -10.96 -3.86 9.18
N VAL A 190 -10.59 -3.35 10.35
CA VAL A 190 -11.39 -3.44 11.57
C VAL A 190 -12.75 -2.77 11.37
N ARG A 191 -12.78 -1.56 10.79
CA ARG A 191 -14.03 -0.85 10.49
C ARG A 191 -14.92 -1.63 9.52
N GLN A 192 -14.35 -2.21 8.46
CA GLN A 192 -15.09 -3.02 7.50
C GLN A 192 -15.66 -4.29 8.15
N ARG A 193 -14.86 -5.01 8.95
CA ARG A 193 -15.32 -6.21 9.66
C ARG A 193 -16.42 -5.89 10.66
N LEU A 194 -16.25 -4.84 11.47
CA LEU A 194 -17.29 -4.40 12.40
C LEU A 194 -18.58 -4.00 11.68
N HIS A 195 -18.49 -3.32 10.54
CA HIS A 195 -19.68 -2.97 9.75
C HIS A 195 -20.38 -4.21 9.17
N GLN A 196 -19.63 -5.21 8.70
CA GLN A 196 -20.19 -6.47 8.22
C GLN A 196 -20.89 -7.26 9.34
N GLU A 197 -20.26 -7.34 10.53
CA GLU A 197 -20.86 -8.00 11.69
C GLU A 197 -22.08 -7.24 12.22
N LEU A 198 -22.03 -5.90 12.28
CA LEU A 198 -23.21 -5.09 12.60
C LEU A 198 -24.31 -5.31 11.56
N GLY A 199 -24.00 -5.33 10.27
CA GLY A 199 -24.98 -5.63 9.21
C GLY A 199 -25.66 -6.99 9.39
N LYS A 200 -24.91 -8.02 9.82
CA LYS A 200 -25.49 -9.33 10.19
C LYS A 200 -26.36 -9.24 11.43
N VAL A 201 -25.95 -8.50 12.47
CA VAL A 201 -26.74 -8.29 13.70
C VAL A 201 -28.03 -7.52 13.40
N TRP A 202 -27.98 -6.50 12.53
CA TRP A 202 -29.16 -5.76 12.08
C TRP A 202 -30.09 -6.61 11.22
N LEU A 203 -29.57 -7.45 10.32
CA LEU A 203 -30.39 -8.42 9.58
C LEU A 203 -31.01 -9.46 10.51
N PHE A 204 -30.27 -9.94 11.51
CA PHE A 204 -30.81 -10.85 12.52
C PHE A 204 -31.92 -10.20 13.34
N LYS A 205 -31.72 -8.93 13.74
CA LYS A 205 -32.72 -8.15 14.48
C LYS A 205 -33.94 -7.82 13.62
N GLN A 206 -33.75 -7.44 12.37
CA GLN A 206 -34.83 -7.15 11.43
C GLN A 206 -35.65 -8.41 11.10
N VAL A 207 -34.99 -9.56 10.90
CA VAL A 207 -35.64 -10.86 10.73
C VAL A 207 -36.38 -11.24 12.01
N SER A 208 -35.75 -11.12 13.17
CA SER A 208 -36.34 -11.37 14.49
C SER A 208 -37.59 -10.50 14.72
N ASP A 209 -37.50 -9.19 14.50
CA ASP A 209 -38.60 -8.23 14.65
C ASP A 209 -39.73 -8.47 13.63
N MET A 210 -39.42 -8.99 12.45
CA MET A 210 -40.41 -9.35 11.42
C MET A 210 -41.18 -10.65 11.74
N PHE A 211 -40.63 -11.52 12.60
CA PHE A 211 -41.24 -12.78 13.01
C PHE A 211 -41.92 -12.75 14.41
N TYR A 212 -41.84 -11.63 15.15
CA TYR A 212 -42.59 -11.46 16.41
C TYR A 212 -44.04 -11.02 16.17
N LEU A 213 -44.93 -11.99 15.90
CA LEU A 213 -46.33 -11.90 16.35
C LEU A 213 -46.36 -11.95 17.89
N PRO A 214 -47.26 -11.22 18.57
CA PRO A 214 -47.32 -11.20 20.03
C PRO A 214 -47.84 -12.56 20.52
N LEU A 215 -46.93 -13.43 20.96
CA LEU A 215 -47.26 -14.68 21.64
C LEU A 215 -46.64 -14.65 23.02
N LEU A 216 -47.53 -14.47 24.00
CA LEU A 216 -47.36 -14.78 25.42
C LEU A 216 -46.75 -16.18 25.56
N ASP A 217 -45.51 -16.30 26.05
CA ASP A 217 -45.14 -17.11 27.21
C ASP A 217 -43.64 -16.97 27.56
N GLY A 218 -43.32 -16.88 28.85
CA GLY A 218 -42.00 -16.51 29.39
C GLY A 218 -40.88 -17.56 29.24
N SER A 219 -41.13 -18.66 28.54
CA SER A 219 -40.20 -19.80 28.40
C SER A 219 -39.34 -19.79 27.14
N LEU A 220 -39.63 -18.93 26.15
CA LEU A 220 -38.83 -18.80 24.91
C LEU A 220 -37.72 -17.75 25.00
N GLN A 221 -37.80 -16.81 25.95
CA GLN A 221 -36.80 -15.75 26.15
C GLN A 221 -35.42 -16.30 26.57
N VAL A 222 -35.42 -17.33 27.41
CA VAL A 222 -34.17 -17.94 27.94
C VAL A 222 -33.37 -18.66 26.83
N LYS A 223 -34.05 -19.25 25.84
CA LYS A 223 -33.37 -19.98 24.76
C LYS A 223 -32.69 -19.06 23.72
N LEU A 224 -33.19 -17.83 23.56
CA LEU A 224 -32.60 -16.86 22.64
C LEU A 224 -31.35 -16.19 23.22
N GLU A 225 -31.29 -15.98 24.55
CA GLU A 225 -30.08 -15.53 25.23
C GLU A 225 -28.94 -16.56 25.14
N GLU A 226 -29.25 -17.84 25.29
CA GLU A 226 -28.26 -18.93 25.13
C GLU A 226 -27.72 -19.02 23.70
N VAL A 227 -28.59 -18.87 22.67
CA VAL A 227 -28.17 -18.87 21.26
C VAL A 227 -27.35 -17.62 20.90
N SER A 228 -27.68 -16.47 21.47
CA SER A 228 -26.90 -15.22 21.31
C SER A 228 -25.49 -15.33 21.93
N GLN A 229 -25.39 -15.91 23.13
CA GLN A 229 -24.10 -16.20 23.77
C GLN A 229 -23.28 -17.26 23.01
N HIS A 230 -23.92 -18.27 22.42
CA HIS A 230 -23.23 -19.31 21.65
C HIS A 230 -22.72 -18.79 20.29
N SER A 231 -23.52 -17.96 19.60
CA SER A 231 -23.15 -17.26 18.36
C SER A 231 -21.96 -16.34 18.55
N SER A 232 -21.99 -15.53 19.62
CA SER A 232 -20.89 -14.63 19.99
C SER A 232 -19.59 -15.43 20.23
N ASN A 233 -19.66 -16.54 20.96
CA ASN A 233 -18.51 -17.39 21.24
C ASN A 233 -17.89 -18.06 19.99
N LEU A 234 -18.69 -18.41 18.97
CA LEU A 234 -18.19 -18.96 17.71
C LEU A 234 -17.44 -17.90 16.88
N GLY A 235 -17.94 -16.67 16.84
CA GLY A 235 -17.29 -15.54 16.17
C GLY A 235 -15.93 -15.20 16.77
N PHE A 236 -15.84 -15.18 18.10
CA PHE A 236 -14.58 -14.89 18.82
C PHE A 236 -13.51 -15.97 18.65
N ARG A 237 -13.89 -17.26 18.63
CA ARG A 237 -12.93 -18.35 18.38
C ARG A 237 -12.33 -18.30 16.98
N THR A 238 -13.11 -17.90 15.99
CA THR A 238 -12.67 -17.75 14.60
C THR A 238 -11.70 -16.57 14.46
N LEU A 239 -11.96 -15.45 15.15
CA LEU A 239 -11.07 -14.29 15.18
C LEU A 239 -9.73 -14.56 15.87
N GLN A 240 -9.73 -15.28 17.00
CA GLN A 240 -8.47 -15.66 17.67
C GLN A 240 -7.61 -16.62 16.83
N TYR A 241 -8.23 -17.53 16.09
CA TYR A 241 -7.50 -18.45 15.23
C TYR A 241 -6.87 -17.73 14.03
N GLN A 242 -7.58 -16.77 13.42
CA GLN A 242 -7.07 -15.98 12.29
C GLN A 242 -5.97 -14.99 12.70
N LEU A 243 -6.06 -14.36 13.88
CA LEU A 243 -5.02 -13.48 14.39
C LEU A 243 -3.72 -14.22 14.75
N LYS A 244 -3.81 -15.49 15.18
CA LYS A 244 -2.62 -16.32 15.43
C LYS A 244 -1.88 -16.74 14.16
N GLN A 245 -2.57 -16.83 13.01
CA GLN A 245 -1.95 -17.17 11.73
C GLN A 245 -1.36 -15.98 10.99
N SER A 246 -1.68 -14.73 11.38
CA SER A 246 -1.15 -13.52 10.75
C SER A 246 0.12 -12.95 11.42
N VAL A 247 0.63 -13.62 12.47
CA VAL A 247 1.82 -13.19 13.25
C VAL A 247 3.00 -14.18 13.08
N LEU A 248 2.87 -15.16 12.18
CA LEU A 248 3.94 -16.01 11.66
C LEU A 248 4.11 -15.71 10.16
#